data_AF-A0A1Y1SA05-F1
#
_entry.id   AF-A0A1Y1SA05-F1
#
_cell.length_a   1.000
_cell.length_b   1.000
_cell.length_c   1.000
_cell.angle_alpha   90.00
_cell.angle_beta   90.00
_cell.angle_gamma   90.00
#
_symmetry.space_group_name_H-M   'P 1'
#
loop_
_entity.id
_entity.type
_entity.pdbx_description
1 polymer ?
#
loop_
_entity_poly.entity_id
_entity_poly.type
_entity_poly.pdbx_seq_one_letter_code
_entity_poly.pdbx_strand_id
1 'polypeptide(L)'
;MDLSACKLKKINSTSVELVYKNKVYTGVIERPPTVIESQKIIENKMYKIADISGIVRIFSNKEEMSNRAGEEEVLTPPMRWCRERRFRKYEMRMKKVVEVEKQLAKLLEEDAKAVKVELIHQEEEELDEIAADLEQGFVEKDIAQEEEEKEKTPNEVDKEIEEKEKMIEKTTNVVLKKRFIEELRILKERKKDTN
;
A
#
# COMPACT_ATOMS: atom_id res chain seq x y z
N MET A 1 -24.01 -25.45 -15.21
CA MET A 1 -24.34 -26.05 -13.90
C MET A 1 -25.76 -25.67 -13.57
N ASP A 2 -26.60 -26.62 -13.18
CA ASP A 2 -27.95 -26.30 -12.73
C ASP A 2 -27.87 -25.90 -11.24
N LEU A 3 -27.92 -24.60 -10.99
CA LEU A 3 -27.77 -24.03 -9.63
C LEU A 3 -29.03 -24.20 -8.78
N SER A 4 -30.16 -24.59 -9.37
CA SER A 4 -31.43 -24.75 -8.65
C SER A 4 -31.37 -25.88 -7.61
N ALA A 5 -30.52 -26.88 -7.84
CA ALA A 5 -30.29 -28.00 -6.93
C ALA A 5 -29.19 -27.74 -5.86
N CYS A 6 -28.56 -26.56 -5.88
CA CYS A 6 -27.51 -26.22 -4.93
C CYS A 6 -28.11 -25.72 -3.60
N LYS A 7 -27.56 -26.19 -2.48
CA LYS A 7 -27.89 -25.66 -1.14
C LYS A 7 -26.61 -25.23 -0.43
N LEU A 8 -26.58 -23.97 0.02
CA LEU A 8 -25.48 -23.45 0.84
C LEU A 8 -25.91 -23.48 2.31
N LYS A 9 -25.16 -24.22 3.13
CA LYS A 9 -25.36 -24.30 4.59
C LYS A 9 -24.28 -23.49 5.28
N LYS A 10 -24.69 -22.56 6.13
CA LYS A 10 -23.76 -21.82 6.99
C LYS A 10 -23.49 -22.65 8.25
N ILE A 11 -22.22 -22.96 8.49
CA ILE A 11 -21.79 -23.66 9.71
C ILE A 11 -21.42 -22.60 10.75
N ASN A 12 -20.46 -21.75 10.41
CA ASN A 12 -19.88 -20.75 11.31
C ASN A 12 -19.94 -19.35 10.69
N SER A 13 -19.37 -18.36 11.38
CA SER A 13 -19.17 -17.02 10.84
C SER A 13 -18.21 -17.00 9.63
N THR A 14 -17.29 -17.96 9.57
CA THR A 14 -16.22 -18.04 8.57
C THR A 14 -16.32 -19.25 7.64
N SER A 15 -17.14 -20.25 7.95
CA SER A 15 -17.17 -21.52 7.21
C SER A 15 -18.58 -21.87 6.73
N VAL A 16 -18.65 -22.40 5.51
CA VAL A 16 -19.88 -22.80 4.84
C VAL A 16 -19.70 -24.14 4.12
N GLU A 17 -20.80 -24.84 3.86
CA GLU A 17 -20.84 -26.04 3.04
C GLU A 17 -21.77 -25.84 1.86
N LEU A 18 -21.28 -26.14 0.66
CA LEU A 18 -22.11 -26.22 -0.54
C LEU A 18 -22.47 -27.68 -0.79
N VAL A 19 -23.77 -27.99 -0.81
CA VAL A 19 -24.30 -29.30 -1.20
C VAL A 19 -24.80 -29.22 -2.63
N TYR A 20 -24.21 -30.02 -3.51
CA TYR A 20 -24.62 -30.11 -4.91
C TYR A 20 -24.55 -31.57 -5.40
N LYS A 21 -25.67 -32.10 -5.91
CA LYS A 21 -25.79 -33.48 -6.42
C LYS A 21 -25.24 -34.55 -5.45
N ASN A 22 -25.64 -34.47 -4.18
CA ASN A 22 -25.17 -35.30 -3.07
C ASN A 22 -23.66 -35.23 -2.75
N LYS A 23 -22.93 -34.29 -3.34
CA LYS A 23 -21.56 -33.96 -2.95
C LYS A 23 -21.55 -32.76 -2.04
N VAL A 24 -20.70 -32.81 -1.02
CA VAL A 24 -20.48 -31.72 -0.08
C VAL A 24 -19.13 -31.10 -0.36
N TYR A 25 -19.12 -29.80 -0.56
CA TYR A 25 -17.93 -28.99 -0.78
C TYR A 25 -17.76 -28.05 0.39
N THR A 26 -16.54 -27.97 0.92
CA THR A 26 -16.23 -27.06 2.01
C THR A 26 -15.91 -25.68 1.45
N GLY A 27 -16.36 -24.63 2.12
CA GLY A 27 -16.11 -23.26 1.74
C GLY A 27 -15.81 -22.34 2.91
N VAL A 28 -15.19 -21.22 2.59
CA VAL A 28 -14.79 -20.18 3.54
C VAL A 28 -15.39 -18.85 3.11
N ILE A 29 -15.88 -18.10 4.09
CA ILE A 29 -16.36 -16.73 3.90
C ILE A 29 -15.18 -15.80 4.10
N GLU A 30 -14.77 -15.14 3.03
CA GLU A 30 -13.66 -14.18 3.02
C GLU A 30 -14.17 -12.77 2.73
N ARG A 31 -13.49 -11.77 3.29
CA ARG A 31 -13.77 -10.36 2.99
C ARG A 31 -12.73 -9.84 2.00
N PRO A 32 -13.13 -9.45 0.78
CA PRO A 32 -12.21 -8.89 -0.17
C PRO A 32 -11.61 -7.57 0.35
N PRO A 33 -10.40 -7.20 -0.10
CA PRO A 33 -9.75 -5.94 0.27
C PRO A 33 -10.48 -4.69 -0.27
N THR A 34 -11.29 -4.85 -1.30
CA THR A 34 -12.00 -3.75 -1.99
C THR A 34 -13.48 -3.75 -1.62
N VAL A 35 -14.07 -2.56 -1.56
CA VAL A 35 -15.53 -2.41 -1.50
C VAL A 35 -16.08 -2.62 -2.90
N ILE A 36 -17.01 -3.56 -3.06
CA ILE A 36 -17.63 -3.89 -4.33
C ILE A 36 -19.07 -3.41 -4.30
N GLU A 37 -19.48 -2.62 -5.29
CA GLU A 37 -20.86 -2.17 -5.41
C GLU A 37 -21.61 -3.01 -6.45
N SER A 38 -22.82 -3.44 -6.11
CA SER A 38 -23.77 -4.02 -7.06
C SER A 38 -24.69 -2.94 -7.60
N GLN A 39 -24.84 -2.90 -8.93
CA GLN A 39 -25.62 -1.88 -9.62
C GLN A 39 -26.59 -2.55 -10.60
N LYS A 40 -27.81 -2.02 -10.69
CA LYS A 40 -28.80 -2.40 -11.70
C LYS A 40 -28.75 -1.40 -12.84
N ILE A 41 -28.75 -1.89 -14.07
CA ILE A 41 -28.87 -1.03 -15.26
C ILE A 41 -30.33 -1.00 -15.71
N ILE A 42 -30.90 0.20 -15.82
CA ILE A 42 -32.22 0.46 -16.41
C ILE A 42 -32.05 1.65 -17.36
N GLU A 43 -32.42 1.47 -18.63
CA GLU A 43 -32.31 2.54 -19.66
C GLU A 43 -30.91 3.18 -19.72
N ASN A 44 -29.87 2.35 -19.65
CA ASN A 44 -28.47 2.79 -19.68
C ASN A 44 -28.02 3.65 -18.48
N LYS A 45 -28.83 3.75 -17.42
CA LYS A 45 -28.46 4.36 -16.13
C LYS A 45 -28.21 3.28 -15.09
N MET A 46 -27.12 3.44 -14.33
CA MET A 46 -26.74 2.56 -13.24
C MET A 46 -27.31 3.05 -11.92
N TYR A 47 -27.99 2.16 -11.19
CA TYR A 47 -28.55 2.42 -9.87
C TYR A 47 -27.91 1.48 -8.86
N LYS A 48 -27.30 2.02 -7.81
CA LYS A 48 -26.72 1.24 -6.71
C LYS A 48 -27.80 0.42 -6.00
N ILE A 49 -27.53 -0.86 -5.78
CA ILE A 49 -28.43 -1.78 -5.07
C ILE A 49 -27.87 -2.08 -3.68
N ALA A 50 -26.61 -2.54 -3.61
CA ALA A 50 -25.99 -2.99 -2.37
C ALA A 50 -24.47 -2.99 -2.46
N ASP A 51 -23.83 -2.89 -1.30
CA ASP A 51 -22.39 -3.10 -1.13
C ASP A 51 -22.11 -4.57 -0.78
N ILE A 52 -21.17 -5.18 -1.49
CA ILE A 52 -20.72 -6.56 -1.32
C ILE A 52 -19.40 -6.53 -0.57
N SER A 53 -19.41 -7.04 0.66
CA SER A 53 -18.23 -7.09 1.54
C SER A 53 -17.77 -8.50 1.87
N GLY A 54 -18.38 -9.53 1.27
CA GLY A 54 -18.10 -10.92 1.58
C GLY A 54 -18.25 -11.81 0.35
N ILE A 55 -17.29 -12.72 0.18
CA ILE A 55 -17.24 -13.70 -0.90
C ILE A 55 -17.18 -15.08 -0.26
N VAL A 56 -17.88 -16.03 -0.86
CA VAL A 56 -17.81 -17.44 -0.48
C VAL A 56 -16.88 -18.16 -1.46
N ARG A 57 -15.74 -18.62 -0.97
CA ARG A 57 -14.80 -19.44 -1.75
C ARG A 57 -15.09 -20.91 -1.46
N ILE A 58 -15.42 -21.68 -2.49
CA ILE A 58 -15.69 -23.13 -2.39
C ILE A 58 -14.47 -23.89 -2.89
N PHE A 59 -14.04 -24.89 -2.12
CA PHE A 59 -12.90 -25.74 -2.44
C PHE A 59 -13.38 -27.12 -2.89
N SER A 60 -12.68 -27.72 -3.85
CA SER A 60 -13.00 -29.07 -4.30
C SER A 60 -12.48 -30.10 -3.30
N ASN A 61 -11.26 -29.87 -2.79
CA ASN A 61 -10.59 -30.74 -1.83
C ASN A 61 -10.09 -29.95 -0.61
N LYS A 62 -9.88 -30.63 0.52
CA LYS A 62 -9.34 -30.01 1.75
C LYS A 62 -7.89 -29.51 1.58
N GLU A 63 -7.08 -30.15 0.76
CA GLU A 63 -5.69 -29.73 0.49
C GLU A 63 -5.62 -28.39 -0.26
N GLU A 64 -6.60 -28.08 -1.12
CA GLU A 64 -6.66 -26.78 -1.80
C GLU A 64 -6.94 -25.64 -0.81
N MET A 65 -7.71 -25.93 0.25
CA MET A 65 -8.00 -24.97 1.30
C MET A 65 -6.74 -24.60 2.08
N SER A 66 -5.89 -25.57 2.41
CA SER A 66 -4.63 -25.28 3.13
C SER A 66 -3.63 -24.52 2.26
N ASN A 67 -3.52 -24.87 0.98
CA ASN A 67 -2.55 -24.24 0.07
C ASN A 67 -2.90 -22.79 -0.25
N ARG A 68 -4.19 -22.45 -0.24
CA ARG A 68 -4.69 -21.07 -0.50
C ARG A 68 -5.09 -20.33 0.77
N ALA A 69 -4.82 -20.91 1.93
CA ALA A 69 -5.07 -20.26 3.21
C ALA A 69 -4.19 -18.99 3.29
N GLY A 70 -4.84 -17.83 3.35
CA GLY A 70 -4.16 -16.53 3.43
C GLY A 70 -3.99 -15.81 2.08
N GLU A 71 -4.31 -16.44 0.95
CA GLU A 71 -4.41 -15.70 -0.32
C GLU A 71 -5.72 -14.93 -0.36
N GLU A 72 -5.65 -13.59 -0.36
CA GLU A 72 -6.83 -12.73 -0.52
C GLU A 72 -7.44 -12.90 -1.92
N GLU A 73 -8.71 -13.30 -1.99
CA GLU A 73 -9.42 -13.32 -3.26
C GLU A 73 -9.74 -11.90 -3.71
N VAL A 74 -9.48 -11.63 -4.97
CA VAL A 74 -9.88 -10.38 -5.61
C VAL A 74 -10.60 -10.70 -6.90
N LEU A 75 -11.78 -10.10 -7.10
CA LEU A 75 -12.65 -10.43 -8.23
C LEU A 75 -12.07 -10.02 -9.58
N THR A 76 -11.24 -8.96 -9.62
CA THR A 76 -10.71 -8.41 -10.86
C THR A 76 -9.20 -8.66 -10.97
N PRO A 77 -8.71 -9.23 -12.10
CA PRO A 77 -7.29 -9.53 -12.26
C PRO A 77 -6.33 -8.35 -12.00
N PRO A 78 -6.63 -7.10 -12.43
CA PRO A 78 -5.77 -5.96 -12.15
C PRO A 78 -5.59 -5.66 -10.66
N MET A 79 -6.53 -6.09 -9.81
CA MET A 79 -6.54 -5.84 -8.37
C MET A 79 -5.88 -6.96 -7.55
N ARG A 80 -5.23 -7.94 -8.21
CA ARG A 80 -4.41 -8.95 -7.52
C ARG A 80 -3.30 -8.27 -6.70
N TRP A 81 -3.16 -8.65 -5.43
CA TRP A 81 -2.22 -8.06 -4.46
C TRP A 81 -2.42 -6.55 -4.26
N CYS A 82 -3.68 -6.08 -4.29
CA CYS A 82 -3.96 -4.66 -4.18
C CYS A 82 -3.55 -4.07 -2.82
N ARG A 83 -3.59 -4.83 -1.72
CA ARG A 83 -3.14 -4.32 -0.40
C ARG A 83 -1.66 -4.00 -0.36
N GLU A 84 -0.83 -4.84 -0.96
CA GLU A 84 0.62 -4.67 -0.95
C GLU A 84 1.08 -3.65 -1.98
N ARG A 85 0.43 -3.62 -3.16
CA ARG A 85 0.92 -2.90 -4.34
C ARG A 85 0.17 -1.61 -4.68
N ARG A 86 -1.14 -1.55 -4.45
CA ARG A 86 -2.00 -0.45 -4.94
C ARG A 86 -2.52 0.43 -3.82
N PHE A 87 -2.79 -0.16 -2.66
CA PHE A 87 -3.29 0.59 -1.52
C PHE A 87 -2.13 1.36 -0.91
N ARG A 88 -2.34 2.68 -0.78
CA ARG A 88 -1.43 3.50 0.00
C ARG A 88 -1.41 2.95 1.42
N LYS A 89 -0.22 2.55 1.89
CA LYS A 89 -0.04 2.10 3.27
C LYS A 89 -0.37 3.27 4.18
N TYR A 90 -1.54 3.20 4.80
CA TYR A 90 -1.85 4.03 5.95
C TYR A 90 -1.24 3.30 7.15
N GLU A 91 -0.50 4.00 8.00
CA GLU A 91 -0.12 3.43 9.30
C GLU A 91 -1.41 2.89 9.93
N MET A 92 -1.39 1.61 10.31
CA MET A 92 -2.55 0.87 10.83
C MET A 92 -3.02 1.41 12.20
N ARG A 93 -3.31 2.71 12.33
CA ARG A 93 -3.80 3.30 13.57
C ARG A 93 -5.13 2.67 13.94
N MET A 94 -6.16 2.69 13.11
CA MET A 94 -7.52 2.44 13.62
C MET A 94 -7.78 1.04 14.20
N LYS A 95 -7.31 -0.06 13.59
CA LYS A 95 -7.52 -1.41 14.14
C LYS A 95 -6.60 -1.74 15.31
N LYS A 96 -5.32 -1.36 15.22
CA LYS A 96 -4.40 -1.51 16.35
C LYS A 96 -4.86 -0.63 17.52
N VAL A 97 -5.35 0.57 17.26
CA VAL A 97 -5.84 1.50 18.29
C VAL A 97 -6.96 0.88 19.10
N VAL A 98 -7.98 0.27 18.47
CA VAL A 98 -9.08 -0.35 19.25
C VAL A 98 -8.57 -1.51 20.12
N GLU A 99 -7.65 -2.33 19.60
CA GLU A 99 -7.09 -3.45 20.35
C GLU A 99 -6.16 -2.96 21.48
N VAL A 100 -5.35 -1.94 21.20
CA VAL A 100 -4.48 -1.23 22.16
C VAL A 100 -5.31 -0.55 23.24
N GLU A 101 -6.40 0.13 22.90
CA GLU A 101 -7.31 0.77 23.86
C GLU A 101 -7.92 -0.27 24.80
N LYS A 102 -8.32 -1.43 24.26
CA LYS A 102 -8.84 -2.53 25.08
C LYS A 102 -7.78 -3.09 26.03
N GLN A 103 -6.55 -3.27 25.55
CA GLN A 103 -5.44 -3.74 26.38
C GLN A 103 -5.06 -2.71 27.45
N LEU A 104 -4.98 -1.44 27.08
CA LEU A 104 -4.71 -0.33 27.98
C LEU A 104 -5.78 -0.25 29.09
N ALA A 105 -7.06 -0.34 28.72
CA ALA A 105 -8.15 -0.34 29.71
C ALA A 105 -8.03 -1.51 30.69
N LYS A 106 -7.64 -2.70 30.22
CA LYS A 106 -7.41 -3.86 31.08
C LYS A 106 -6.24 -3.63 32.04
N LEU A 107 -5.12 -3.11 31.54
CA LEU A 107 -3.93 -2.79 32.34
C LEU A 107 -4.25 -1.73 33.41
N LEU A 108 -4.97 -0.68 33.04
CA LEU A 108 -5.41 0.36 33.98
C LEU A 108 -6.33 -0.19 35.07
N GLU A 109 -7.19 -1.16 34.75
CA GLU A 109 -8.04 -1.82 35.75
C GLU A 109 -7.23 -2.70 36.72
N GLU A 110 -6.18 -3.36 36.22
CA GLU A 110 -5.24 -4.15 37.02
C GLU A 110 -4.39 -3.25 37.93
N ASP A 111 -3.88 -2.14 37.41
CA ASP A 111 -3.12 -1.13 38.16
C ASP A 111 -3.96 -0.48 39.26
N ALA A 112 -5.23 -0.18 38.98
CA ALA A 112 -6.16 0.36 39.98
C ALA A 112 -6.41 -0.62 41.15
N LYS A 113 -6.25 -1.93 40.92
CA LYS A 113 -6.36 -2.97 41.96
C LYS A 113 -5.03 -3.24 42.66
N ALA A 114 -3.90 -2.83 42.08
CA ALA A 114 -2.57 -3.08 42.62
C ALA A 114 -2.28 -2.16 43.81
N VAL A 115 -1.48 -2.67 44.77
CA VAL A 115 -1.07 -1.91 45.96
C VAL A 115 0.08 -0.94 45.65
N LYS A 116 0.92 -1.29 44.66
CA LYS A 116 2.06 -0.48 44.23
C LYS A 116 2.32 -0.72 42.74
N VAL A 117 2.58 0.35 42.00
CA VAL A 117 2.99 0.35 40.59
C VAL A 117 4.34 1.05 40.51
N GLU A 118 5.29 0.46 39.78
CA GLU A 118 6.64 1.01 39.57
C GLU A 118 6.91 1.16 38.07
N LEU A 119 7.40 2.32 37.66
CA LEU A 119 7.82 2.59 36.28
C LEU A 119 9.32 2.35 36.16
N ILE A 120 9.70 1.21 35.59
CA ILE A 120 11.10 0.90 35.28
C ILE A 120 11.41 1.52 33.91
N HIS A 121 12.28 2.53 33.89
CA HIS A 121 12.85 3.03 32.63
C HIS A 121 13.99 2.08 32.26
N GLN A 122 13.85 1.37 31.14
CA GLN A 122 15.00 0.78 30.47
C GLN A 122 15.63 1.90 29.65
N GLU A 123 16.84 2.33 30.03
CA GLU A 123 17.64 3.24 29.24
C GLU A 123 18.02 2.50 27.94
N GLU A 124 17.29 2.77 26.86
CA GLU A 124 17.62 2.31 25.51
C GLU A 124 18.66 3.27 24.91
N GLU A 125 19.88 3.28 25.46
CA GLU A 125 21.00 4.09 24.96
C GLU A 125 21.27 3.85 23.46
N GLU A 126 20.97 2.64 22.96
CA GLU A 126 21.15 2.27 21.54
C GLU A 126 20.18 2.98 20.57
N LEU A 127 18.98 3.40 21.00
CA LEU A 127 17.99 4.01 20.10
C LEU A 127 18.26 5.50 19.85
N ASP A 128 18.78 6.20 20.85
CA ASP A 128 19.16 7.61 20.72
C ASP A 128 20.43 7.78 19.88
N GLU A 129 21.39 6.85 19.98
CA GLU A 129 22.58 6.83 19.10
C GLU A 129 22.20 6.58 17.64
N ILE A 130 21.30 5.62 17.37
CA ILE A 130 20.83 5.34 16.00
C ILE A 130 20.04 6.52 15.43
N ALA A 131 19.27 7.23 16.26
CA ALA A 131 18.55 8.43 15.83
C ALA A 131 19.51 9.58 15.51
N ALA A 132 20.54 9.79 16.32
CA ALA A 132 21.57 10.81 16.11
C ALA A 132 22.40 10.54 14.83
N ASP A 133 22.79 9.27 14.60
CA ASP A 133 23.51 8.87 13.39
C ASP A 133 22.67 9.03 12.12
N LEU A 134 21.35 8.76 12.21
CA LEU A 134 20.44 8.95 11.09
C LEU A 134 20.28 10.44 10.76
N GLU A 135 20.13 11.30 11.77
CA GLU A 135 20.02 12.75 11.58
C GLU A 135 21.30 13.36 10.99
N GLN A 136 22.48 12.93 11.44
CA GLN A 136 23.75 13.38 10.86
C GLN A 136 23.91 12.93 9.40
N GLY A 137 23.53 11.69 9.07
CA GLY A 137 23.61 11.17 7.70
C GLY A 137 22.66 11.87 6.71
N PHE A 138 21.55 12.44 7.18
CA PHE A 138 20.65 13.27 6.35
C PHE A 138 21.22 14.67 6.12
N VAL A 139 21.77 15.30 7.17
CA VAL A 139 22.39 16.63 7.07
C VAL A 139 23.62 16.60 6.16
N GLU A 140 24.47 15.57 6.25
CA GLU A 140 25.64 15.42 5.37
C GLU A 140 25.26 15.20 3.91
N LYS A 141 24.17 14.46 3.63
CA LYS A 141 23.68 14.25 2.26
C LYS A 141 23.11 15.51 1.65
N ASP A 142 22.36 16.30 2.41
CA ASP A 142 21.75 17.53 1.93
C ASP A 142 22.83 18.61 1.68
N ILE A 143 23.86 18.68 2.54
CA ILE A 143 25.02 19.57 2.35
C ILE A 143 25.86 19.13 1.15
N ALA A 144 26.14 17.83 1.00
CA ALA A 144 26.92 17.32 -0.14
C ALA A 144 26.20 17.51 -1.49
N GLN A 145 24.87 17.37 -1.53
CA GLN A 145 24.08 17.65 -2.73
C GLN A 145 24.06 19.14 -3.08
N GLU A 146 24.01 20.04 -2.09
CA GLU A 146 24.10 21.48 -2.33
C GLU A 146 25.50 21.94 -2.77
N GLU A 147 26.57 21.32 -2.28
CA GLU A 147 27.94 21.63 -2.67
C GLU A 147 28.28 21.09 -4.07
N GLU A 148 27.88 19.85 -4.42
CA GLU A 148 28.04 19.32 -5.78
C GLU A 148 27.25 20.11 -6.83
N GLU A 149 26.10 20.70 -6.45
CA GLU A 149 25.38 21.59 -7.35
C GLU A 149 26.12 22.92 -7.53
N LYS A 150 26.65 23.54 -6.48
CA LYS A 150 27.26 24.88 -6.56
C LYS A 150 28.64 24.90 -7.25
N GLU A 151 29.37 23.79 -7.33
CA GLU A 151 30.72 23.71 -7.91
C GLU A 151 30.82 23.21 -9.37
N LYS A 152 29.74 23.21 -10.16
CA LYS A 152 29.91 22.89 -11.60
C LYS A 152 30.67 24.01 -12.31
N THR A 153 31.84 23.68 -12.83
CA THR A 153 32.64 24.64 -13.61
C THR A 153 31.89 25.04 -14.89
N PRO A 154 32.05 26.27 -15.42
CA PRO A 154 31.32 26.73 -16.61
C PRO A 154 31.51 25.81 -17.84
N ASN A 155 32.61 25.07 -17.90
CA ASN A 155 32.88 24.07 -18.95
C ASN A 155 32.03 22.80 -18.84
N GLU A 156 31.56 22.42 -17.65
CA GLU A 156 30.72 21.23 -17.44
C GLU A 156 29.25 21.53 -17.74
N VAL A 157 28.78 22.73 -17.37
CA VAL A 157 27.45 23.23 -17.73
C VAL A 157 27.28 23.27 -19.26
N ASP A 158 28.34 23.63 -20.00
CA ASP A 158 28.32 23.66 -21.46
C ASP A 158 28.22 22.27 -22.12
N LYS A 159 28.86 21.26 -21.53
CA LYS A 159 28.73 19.87 -21.99
C LYS A 159 27.32 19.33 -21.73
N GLU A 160 26.75 19.63 -20.56
CA GLU A 160 25.38 19.21 -20.22
C GLU A 160 24.33 19.84 -21.13
N ILE A 161 24.51 21.10 -21.53
CA ILE A 161 23.65 21.77 -22.51
C ILE A 161 23.73 21.07 -23.86
N GLU A 162 24.94 20.74 -24.34
CA GLU A 162 25.14 20.08 -25.63
C GLU A 162 24.53 18.66 -25.66
N GLU A 163 24.64 17.91 -24.57
CA GLU A 163 24.04 16.58 -24.44
C GLU A 163 22.50 16.64 -24.44
N LYS A 164 21.92 17.60 -23.71
CA LYS A 164 20.47 17.77 -23.65
C LYS A 164 19.88 18.26 -24.96
N GLU A 165 20.59 19.10 -25.73
CA GLU A 165 20.20 19.48 -27.08
C GLU A 165 20.16 18.26 -28.02
N LYS A 166 21.17 17.37 -27.95
CA LYS A 166 21.17 16.09 -28.68
C LYS A 166 20.02 15.15 -28.27
N MET A 167 19.65 15.13 -26.99
CA MET A 167 18.52 14.33 -26.50
C MET A 167 17.17 14.84 -27.01
N ILE A 168 17.01 16.15 -27.22
CA ILE A 168 15.79 16.73 -27.81
C ILE A 168 15.65 16.34 -29.28
N GLU A 169 16.75 16.36 -30.03
CA GLU A 169 16.77 15.95 -31.43
C GLU A 169 16.47 14.46 -31.60
N LYS A 170 17.04 13.61 -30.73
CA LYS A 170 16.87 12.15 -30.79
C LYS A 170 15.48 11.68 -30.33
N THR A 171 14.85 12.42 -29.41
CA THR A 171 13.56 12.01 -28.83
C THR A 171 12.41 12.33 -29.76
N THR A 172 11.47 11.40 -29.96
CA THR A 172 10.25 11.63 -30.76
C THR A 172 9.01 11.94 -29.90
N ASN A 173 9.06 11.63 -28.60
CA ASN A 173 7.97 11.83 -27.66
C ASN A 173 7.79 13.30 -27.24
N VAL A 174 6.59 13.85 -27.45
CA VAL A 174 6.25 15.26 -27.18
C VAL A 174 6.37 15.65 -25.69
N VAL A 175 6.04 14.75 -24.76
CA VAL A 175 6.10 15.03 -23.31
C VAL A 175 7.55 15.08 -22.85
N LEU A 176 8.39 14.16 -23.34
CA LEU A 176 9.82 14.15 -23.03
C LEU A 176 10.53 15.35 -23.64
N LYS A 177 10.18 15.76 -24.87
CA LYS A 177 10.69 16.99 -25.48
C LYS A 177 10.42 18.22 -24.60
N LYS A 178 9.19 18.37 -24.08
CA LYS A 178 8.85 19.50 -23.20
C LYS A 178 9.68 19.50 -21.90
N ARG A 179 9.95 18.34 -21.32
CA ARG A 179 10.79 18.22 -20.11
C ARG A 179 12.24 18.61 -20.39
N PHE A 180 12.81 18.12 -21.47
CA PHE A 180 14.18 18.48 -21.86
C PHE A 180 14.32 19.97 -22.23
N ILE A 181 13.30 20.58 -22.82
CA ILE A 181 13.28 22.04 -23.08
C ILE A 181 13.29 22.82 -21.77
N GLU A 182 12.51 22.41 -20.77
CA GLU A 182 12.47 23.08 -19.47
C GLU A 182 13.80 22.93 -18.70
N GLU A 183 14.38 21.72 -18.71
CA GLU A 183 15.71 21.47 -18.13
C GLU A 183 16.80 22.30 -18.82
N LEU A 184 16.78 22.41 -20.14
CA LEU A 184 17.71 23.27 -20.89
C LEU A 184 17.56 24.75 -20.53
N ARG A 185 16.33 25.20 -20.28
CA ARG A 185 16.07 26.58 -19.89
C ARG A 185 16.69 26.88 -18.53
N ILE A 186 16.50 25.98 -17.56
CA ILE A 186 17.09 26.10 -16.21
C ILE A 186 18.62 26.12 -16.29
N LEU A 187 19.23 25.24 -17.09
CA LEU A 187 20.69 25.22 -17.29
C LEU A 187 21.21 26.50 -17.95
N LYS A 188 20.47 27.08 -18.92
CA LYS A 188 20.82 28.35 -19.56
C LYS A 188 20.66 29.56 -18.64
N GLU A 189 19.70 29.53 -17.72
CA GLU A 189 19.55 30.55 -16.67
C GLU A 189 20.71 30.44 -15.66
N ARG A 190 21.05 29.24 -15.19
CA ARG A 190 22.20 29.00 -14.30
C ARG A 190 23.53 29.47 -14.90
N LYS A 191 23.76 29.23 -16.19
CA LYS A 191 24.96 29.72 -16.90
C LYS A 191 25.06 31.25 -16.89
N LYS A 192 23.92 31.96 -16.96
CA LYS A 192 23.90 33.43 -16.91
C LYS A 192 24.23 33.98 -15.53
N ASP A 193 23.85 33.26 -14.48
CA ASP A 193 24.11 33.66 -13.09
C ASP A 193 25.57 33.41 -12.66
N THR A 194 26.31 32.59 -13.42
CA THR A 194 27.71 32.22 -13.13
C THR A 194 28.73 33.08 -13.90
N ASN A 195 28.28 33.95 -14.83
CA ASN A 195 29.10 34.83 -15.68
C ASN A 195 28.94 36.31 -15.29
#